data_AF-A0A8S1DLZ5-F1
#
_entry.id   AF-A0A8S1DLZ5-F1
#
_cell.length_a   1.000
_cell.length_b   1.000
_cell.length_c   1.000
_cell.angle_alpha   90.00
_cell.angle_beta   90.00
_cell.angle_gamma   90.00
#
_symmetry.space_group_name_H-M   'P 1'
#
loop_
_entity.id
_entity.type
_entity.pdbx_description
1 polymer ?
#
loop_
_entity_poly.entity_id
_entity_poly.type
_entity_poly.pdbx_seq_one_letter_code
_entity_poly.pdbx_strand_id
1 'polypeptide(L)'
;MWDYKFARDNPIYFSHLFVAYLKQEMVLSEEEASARTRGFPRLKTQEEEEQLAAQRLAVPSPLPRILKEFTKAAIRTQPYDLLRWSAAYFAALATGLEPPVKERLEFPPLEAPGGLTPGYLRVLHRQQGDAPFVQYEQLLRRWKGLCLGVEALDTIWGLVATEEQDEVPWLHIVSAGSGLISQSPLQTMVLVCETLTTEPEGASACVPMTTFEPLYLHVSQLDHPGLPGVGPAVGIDVTGPLLEHLRAVAAEQGGNVTPRNLAHFNCPKLY
;
A
#
# COMPACT_ATOMS: atom_id res chain seq x y z
N MET A 1 57.10 -14.62 9.61
CA MET A 1 57.38 -14.10 10.96
C MET A 1 56.03 -13.76 11.56
N TRP A 2 55.53 -14.60 12.46
CA TRP A 2 54.16 -14.52 12.98
C TRP A 2 54.05 -13.41 14.03
N ASP A 3 53.07 -12.52 13.87
CA ASP A 3 52.89 -11.35 14.72
C ASP A 3 52.16 -11.73 16.02
N TYR A 4 52.89 -11.65 17.13
CA TYR A 4 52.43 -11.99 18.49
C TYR A 4 51.22 -11.15 18.94
N LYS A 5 50.97 -9.99 18.30
CA LYS A 5 49.83 -9.12 18.59
C LYS A 5 48.50 -9.71 18.10
N PHE A 6 48.51 -10.36 16.93
CA PHE A 6 47.29 -10.94 16.34
C PHE A 6 46.72 -12.12 17.18
N ALA A 7 47.62 -12.88 17.83
CA ALA A 7 47.24 -14.01 18.68
C ALA A 7 46.59 -13.60 20.02
N ARG A 8 46.84 -12.38 20.50
CA ARG A 8 46.27 -11.88 21.77
C ARG A 8 44.83 -11.40 21.61
N ASP A 9 44.47 -10.88 20.45
CA ASP A 9 43.18 -10.23 20.21
C ASP A 9 42.12 -11.18 19.60
N ASN A 10 42.50 -12.40 19.20
CA ASN A 10 41.59 -13.40 18.60
C ASN A 10 41.78 -14.82 19.21
N PRO A 11 41.38 -15.04 20.47
CA PRO A 11 41.60 -16.32 21.17
C PRO A 11 40.81 -17.50 20.57
N ILE A 12 39.76 -17.23 19.79
CA ILE A 12 38.87 -18.24 19.20
C ILE A 12 39.45 -18.85 17.92
N TYR A 13 40.18 -18.06 17.12
CA TYR A 13 40.74 -18.53 15.85
C TYR A 13 41.94 -19.47 16.04
N PHE A 14 42.67 -19.32 17.15
CA PHE A 14 43.82 -20.15 17.45
C PHE A 14 43.46 -21.54 18.00
N SER A 15 42.26 -21.73 18.57
CA SER A 15 41.87 -23.05 19.09
C SER A 15 41.74 -24.09 17.97
N HIS A 16 41.14 -23.71 16.83
CA HIS A 16 40.91 -24.62 15.71
C HIS A 16 42.20 -25.00 14.99
N LEU A 17 43.10 -24.05 14.73
CA LEU A 17 44.37 -24.32 14.05
C LEU A 17 45.36 -25.06 14.95
N PHE A 18 45.39 -24.77 16.26
CA PHE A 18 46.28 -25.46 17.20
C PHE A 18 45.80 -26.88 17.51
N VAL A 19 44.49 -27.11 17.66
CA VAL A 19 43.93 -28.46 17.84
C VAL A 19 44.06 -29.29 16.57
N ALA A 20 43.87 -28.68 15.38
CA ALA A 20 44.11 -29.36 14.11
C ALA A 20 45.59 -29.70 13.92
N TYR A 21 46.51 -28.77 14.24
CA TYR A 21 47.95 -29.00 14.19
C TYR A 21 48.42 -30.12 15.15
N LEU A 22 47.90 -30.14 16.38
CA LEU A 22 48.19 -31.21 17.34
C LEU A 22 47.61 -32.57 16.92
N LYS A 23 46.45 -32.58 16.24
CA LYS A 23 45.85 -33.82 15.70
C LYS A 23 46.58 -34.36 14.47
N GLN A 24 47.30 -33.52 13.73
CA GLN A 24 47.90 -33.91 12.45
C GLN A 24 49.38 -34.33 12.58
N GLU A 25 50.13 -33.83 13.57
CA GLU A 25 51.57 -34.16 13.73
C GLU A 25 51.95 -34.96 14.99
N MET A 26 51.05 -35.20 15.95
CA MET A 26 51.36 -36.09 17.07
C MET A 26 50.22 -37.07 17.33
N VAL A 27 50.56 -38.36 17.31
CA VAL A 27 49.71 -39.45 17.82
C VAL A 27 49.59 -39.27 19.33
N LEU A 28 48.74 -38.34 19.76
CA LEU A 28 48.38 -38.12 21.15
C LEU A 28 47.03 -38.81 21.40
N SER A 29 46.93 -39.52 22.52
CA SER A 29 45.66 -40.10 22.95
C SER A 29 44.66 -38.99 23.30
N GLU A 30 43.36 -39.26 23.17
CA GLU A 30 42.29 -38.28 23.46
C GLU A 30 42.39 -37.69 24.89
N GLU A 31 42.96 -38.45 25.84
CA GLU A 31 43.17 -38.00 27.22
C GLU A 31 44.23 -36.90 27.34
N GLU A 32 45.30 -36.95 26.55
CA GLU A 32 46.40 -35.96 26.61
C GLU A 32 46.02 -34.63 25.94
N ALA A 33 45.21 -34.69 24.88
CA ALA A 33 44.64 -33.51 24.24
C ALA A 33 43.59 -32.81 25.13
N SER A 34 42.79 -33.59 25.86
CA SER A 34 41.79 -33.11 26.82
C SER A 34 42.43 -32.50 28.09
N ALA A 35 43.59 -33.00 28.54
CA ALA A 35 44.31 -32.42 29.67
C ALA A 35 44.88 -31.02 29.40
N ARG A 36 45.29 -30.74 28.15
CA ARG A 36 45.92 -29.46 27.76
C ARG A 36 44.94 -28.32 27.45
N THR A 37 43.67 -28.62 27.23
CA THR A 37 42.61 -27.63 26.98
C THR A 37 41.86 -27.19 28.24
N ARG A 38 42.15 -27.78 29.42
CA ARG A 38 41.47 -27.50 30.71
C ARG A 38 41.53 -26.03 31.20
N GLY A 39 42.31 -25.16 30.57
CA GLY A 39 42.40 -23.73 30.89
C GLY A 39 41.81 -22.78 29.85
N PHE A 40 41.35 -23.28 28.70
CA PHE A 40 40.74 -22.45 27.67
C PHE A 40 39.21 -22.44 27.84
N PRO A 41 38.53 -21.28 27.72
CA PRO A 41 37.08 -21.24 27.73
C PRO A 41 36.54 -22.18 26.65
N ARG A 42 35.71 -23.14 27.05
CA ARG A 42 35.00 -24.01 26.11
C ARG A 42 34.20 -23.10 25.17
N LEU A 43 34.53 -23.16 23.88
CA LEU A 43 33.70 -22.57 22.83
C LEU A 43 32.33 -23.22 22.93
N LYS A 44 31.29 -22.40 23.11
CA LYS A 44 29.92 -22.89 23.19
C LYS A 44 29.60 -23.58 21.88
N THR A 45 29.03 -24.77 21.95
CA THR A 45 28.49 -25.41 20.74
C THR A 45 27.35 -24.56 20.19
N GLN A 46 27.06 -24.67 18.89
CA GLN A 46 25.93 -23.98 18.27
C GLN A 46 24.61 -24.30 19.01
N GLU A 47 24.46 -25.54 19.50
CA GLU A 47 23.35 -25.96 20.36
C GLU A 47 23.34 -25.27 21.73
N GLU A 48 24.51 -25.04 22.35
CA GLU A 48 24.62 -24.31 23.62
C GLU A 48 24.33 -22.82 23.44
N GLU A 49 24.68 -22.22 22.30
CA GLU A 49 24.30 -20.84 21.96
C GLU A 49 22.80 -20.71 21.68
N GLU A 50 22.21 -21.67 20.95
CA GLU A 50 20.77 -21.74 20.70
C GLU A 50 19.98 -21.95 22.01
N GLN A 51 20.44 -22.81 22.91
CA GLN A 51 19.85 -23.01 24.23
C GLN A 51 19.97 -21.76 25.12
N LEU A 52 21.11 -21.05 25.06
CA LEU A 52 21.30 -19.81 25.80
C LEU A 52 20.46 -18.65 25.24
N ALA A 53 20.31 -18.58 23.91
CA ALA A 53 19.45 -17.63 23.22
C ALA A 53 17.98 -17.91 23.55
N ALA A 54 17.55 -19.18 23.55
CA ALA A 54 16.21 -19.61 23.94
C ALA A 54 15.88 -19.30 25.41
N GLN A 55 16.87 -19.39 26.31
CA GLN A 55 16.70 -19.04 27.72
C GLN A 55 16.68 -17.52 27.97
N ARG A 56 17.17 -16.69 27.05
CA ARG A 56 17.34 -15.23 27.24
C ARG A 56 16.42 -14.36 26.39
N LEU A 57 15.87 -14.87 25.30
CA LEU A 57 14.93 -14.16 24.43
C LEU A 57 13.51 -14.65 24.70
N ALA A 58 12.86 -14.07 25.71
CA ALA A 58 11.42 -14.18 25.84
C ALA A 58 10.76 -13.45 24.67
N VAL A 59 10.58 -14.14 23.54
CA VAL A 59 9.91 -13.59 22.36
C VAL A 59 8.46 -13.32 22.75
N PRO A 60 7.95 -12.08 22.62
CA PRO A 60 6.56 -11.80 22.92
C PRO A 60 5.65 -12.66 22.05
N SER A 61 4.70 -13.38 22.66
CA SER A 61 3.79 -14.27 21.95
C SER A 61 3.00 -13.62 20.79
N PRO A 62 2.69 -12.29 20.78
CA PRO A 62 2.03 -11.66 19.63
C PRO A 62 2.96 -11.38 18.44
N LEU A 63 4.28 -11.32 18.64
CA LEU A 63 5.23 -10.85 17.63
C LEU A 63 5.19 -11.64 16.32
N PRO A 64 5.18 -12.99 16.33
CA PRO A 64 5.09 -13.77 15.09
C PRO A 64 3.86 -13.44 14.25
N ARG A 65 2.71 -13.18 14.90
CA ARG A 65 1.47 -12.80 14.22
C ARG A 65 1.59 -11.41 13.59
N ILE A 66 2.14 -10.44 14.32
CA ILE A 66 2.35 -9.07 13.84
C ILE A 66 3.23 -9.08 12.59
N LEU A 67 4.36 -9.80 12.63
CA LEU A 67 5.27 -9.90 11.49
C LEU A 67 4.59 -10.57 10.29
N LYS A 68 3.80 -11.63 10.51
CA LYS A 68 3.04 -12.29 9.45
C LYS A 68 2.04 -11.35 8.76
N GLU A 69 1.26 -10.60 9.53
CA GLU A 69 0.28 -9.66 8.98
C GLU A 69 0.95 -8.47 8.28
N PHE A 70 2.05 -7.96 8.84
CA PHE A 70 2.89 -6.96 8.20
C PHE A 70 3.41 -7.45 6.84
N THR A 71 4.00 -8.64 6.78
CA THR A 71 4.53 -9.21 5.53
C THR A 71 3.42 -9.40 4.50
N LYS A 72 2.24 -9.91 4.88
CA LYS A 72 1.09 -10.00 3.98
C LYS A 72 0.64 -8.64 3.47
N ALA A 73 0.59 -7.63 4.34
CA ALA A 73 0.21 -6.27 3.99
C ALA A 73 1.22 -5.65 2.99
N ALA A 74 2.51 -5.85 3.21
CA ALA A 74 3.57 -5.39 2.32
C ALA A 74 3.48 -6.07 0.94
N ILE A 75 3.26 -7.40 0.89
CA ILE A 75 3.11 -8.15 -0.37
C ILE A 75 1.92 -7.65 -1.19
N ARG A 76 0.77 -7.42 -0.55
CA ARG A 76 -0.43 -6.92 -1.24
C ARG A 76 -0.27 -5.49 -1.73
N THR A 77 0.38 -4.64 -0.93
CA THR A 77 0.47 -3.21 -1.22
C THR A 77 1.55 -2.89 -2.25
N GLN A 78 2.65 -3.66 -2.23
CA GLN A 78 3.85 -3.39 -3.04
C GLN A 78 4.30 -1.92 -2.96
N PRO A 79 4.58 -1.39 -1.75
CA PRO A 79 5.00 -0.01 -1.61
C PRO A 79 6.36 0.20 -2.28
N TYR A 80 6.53 1.35 -2.94
CA TYR A 80 7.80 1.73 -3.56
C TYR A 80 8.94 1.87 -2.54
N ASP A 81 8.65 2.50 -1.40
CA ASP A 81 9.55 2.63 -0.25
C ASP A 81 8.98 1.85 0.93
N LEU A 82 9.51 0.65 1.16
CA LEU A 82 9.06 -0.23 2.24
C LEU A 82 9.30 0.38 3.62
N LEU A 83 10.38 1.13 3.84
CA LEU A 83 10.69 1.68 5.17
C LEU A 83 9.72 2.79 5.53
N ARG A 84 9.49 3.74 4.62
CA ARG A 84 8.52 4.81 4.80
C ARG A 84 7.11 4.25 4.99
N TRP A 85 6.71 3.31 4.14
CA TRP A 85 5.42 2.65 4.26
C TRP A 85 5.27 1.88 5.58
N SER A 86 6.33 1.20 6.04
CA SER A 86 6.32 0.48 7.33
C SER A 86 6.10 1.43 8.51
N ALA A 87 6.74 2.60 8.48
CA ALA A 87 6.53 3.62 9.50
C ALA A 87 5.07 4.09 9.53
N ALA A 88 4.48 4.36 8.37
CA ALA A 88 3.06 4.72 8.25
C ALA A 88 2.13 3.59 8.70
N TYR A 89 2.45 2.34 8.34
CA TYR A 89 1.70 1.14 8.73
C TYR A 89 1.65 0.95 10.25
N PHE A 90 2.81 0.94 10.91
CA PHE A 90 2.84 0.74 12.36
C PHE A 90 2.31 1.95 13.13
N ALA A 91 2.49 3.17 12.62
CA ALA A 91 1.88 4.37 13.21
C ALA A 91 0.34 4.31 13.16
N ALA A 92 -0.24 3.88 12.04
CA ALA A 92 -1.68 3.69 11.92
C ALA A 92 -2.18 2.62 12.90
N LEU A 93 -1.51 1.47 12.98
CA LEU A 93 -1.87 0.41 13.93
C LEU A 93 -1.77 0.86 15.40
N ALA A 94 -0.74 1.62 15.75
CA ALA A 94 -0.54 2.12 17.11
C ALA A 94 -1.60 3.15 17.52
N THR A 95 -2.18 3.87 16.56
CA THR A 95 -3.21 4.90 16.77
C THR A 95 -4.63 4.40 16.52
N GLY A 96 -4.79 3.14 16.09
CA GLY A 96 -6.10 2.56 15.76
C GLY A 96 -6.70 3.09 14.46
N LEU A 97 -5.89 3.68 13.58
CA LEU A 97 -6.30 4.17 12.27
C LEU A 97 -6.18 3.07 11.20
N GLU A 98 -6.95 3.20 10.11
CA GLU A 98 -6.87 2.28 8.97
C GLU A 98 -5.46 2.34 8.34
N PRO A 99 -4.74 1.21 8.27
CA PRO A 99 -3.38 1.21 7.76
C PRO A 99 -3.35 1.37 6.22
N PRO A 100 -2.24 1.87 5.64
CA PRO A 100 -2.10 2.17 4.22
C PRO A 100 -1.95 0.90 3.36
N VAL A 101 -2.93 -0.01 3.39
CA VAL A 101 -2.77 -1.39 2.90
C VAL A 101 -3.79 -1.73 1.83
N LYS A 102 -3.35 -2.06 0.61
CA LYS A 102 -4.26 -2.53 -0.45
C LYS A 102 -4.96 -3.82 -0.05
N GLU A 103 -6.21 -3.99 -0.47
CA GLU A 103 -7.00 -5.20 -0.20
C GLU A 103 -6.40 -6.43 -0.89
N ARG A 104 -5.96 -6.29 -2.13
CA ARG A 104 -5.29 -7.32 -2.92
C ARG A 104 -4.08 -6.78 -3.66
N LEU A 105 -3.27 -7.72 -4.17
CA LEU A 105 -2.21 -7.42 -5.11
C LEU A 105 -2.81 -7.06 -6.48
N GLU A 106 -2.37 -5.94 -7.05
CA GLU A 106 -2.71 -5.54 -8.42
C GLU A 106 -1.67 -6.09 -9.40
N PHE A 107 -2.14 -6.81 -10.42
CA PHE A 107 -1.28 -7.37 -11.47
C PHE A 107 -1.99 -7.32 -12.84
N PRO A 108 -1.34 -6.83 -13.91
CA PRO A 108 0.01 -6.26 -13.95
C PRO A 108 0.12 -4.94 -13.16
N PRO A 109 1.34 -4.49 -12.80
CA PRO A 109 1.52 -3.17 -12.21
C PRO A 109 0.94 -2.10 -13.12
N LEU A 110 0.05 -1.26 -12.60
CA LEU A 110 -0.51 -0.14 -13.36
C LEU A 110 0.53 0.99 -13.39
N GLU A 111 0.95 1.36 -14.58
CA GLU A 111 1.77 2.56 -14.79
C GLU A 111 0.85 3.77 -14.86
N ALA A 112 0.86 4.56 -13.79
CA ALA A 112 0.02 5.74 -13.66
C ALA A 112 0.82 6.92 -13.07
N PRO A 113 0.43 8.17 -13.36
CA PRO A 113 1.10 9.35 -12.82
C PRO A 113 1.26 9.28 -11.29
N GLY A 114 2.48 9.48 -10.80
CA GLY A 114 2.79 9.43 -9.37
C GLY A 114 2.63 8.06 -8.70
N GLY A 115 2.42 6.98 -9.46
CA GLY A 115 2.24 5.62 -8.93
C GLY A 115 0.86 5.36 -8.31
N LEU A 116 -0.11 6.26 -8.52
CA LEU A 116 -1.48 6.08 -8.03
C LEU A 116 -2.18 4.92 -8.75
N THR A 117 -2.85 4.04 -8.01
CA THR A 117 -3.60 2.92 -8.58
C THR A 117 -5.02 2.86 -8.00
N PRO A 118 -5.97 2.14 -8.61
CA PRO A 118 -7.31 1.90 -8.05
C PRO A 118 -7.28 1.40 -6.60
N GLY A 119 -6.36 0.48 -6.28
CA GLY A 119 -6.17 -0.05 -4.94
C GLY A 119 -5.70 1.02 -3.96
N TYR A 120 -4.84 1.95 -4.40
CA TYR A 120 -4.45 3.10 -3.56
C TYR A 120 -5.59 4.10 -3.36
N LEU A 121 -6.43 4.35 -4.38
CA LEU A 121 -7.64 5.17 -4.22
C LEU A 121 -8.61 4.55 -3.20
N ARG A 122 -8.83 3.22 -3.26
CA ARG A 122 -9.63 2.51 -2.24
C ARG A 122 -9.03 2.60 -0.85
N VAL A 123 -7.71 2.52 -0.71
CA VAL A 123 -7.02 2.71 0.58
C VAL A 123 -7.30 4.12 1.12
N LEU A 124 -7.11 5.15 0.28
CA LEU A 124 -7.37 6.53 0.67
C LEU A 124 -8.83 6.75 1.08
N HIS A 125 -9.79 6.17 0.34
CA HIS A 125 -11.20 6.27 0.69
C HIS A 125 -11.53 5.62 2.03
N ARG A 126 -10.98 4.43 2.32
CA ARG A 126 -11.15 3.77 3.63
C ARG A 126 -10.48 4.55 4.76
N GLN A 127 -9.33 5.15 4.51
CA GLN A 127 -8.63 6.00 5.49
C GLN A 127 -9.36 7.32 5.77
N GLN A 128 -10.12 7.85 4.80
CA GLN A 128 -10.98 9.00 5.01
C GLN A 128 -12.17 8.66 5.91
N GLY A 129 -12.76 7.47 5.75
CA GLY A 129 -13.99 7.10 6.44
C GLY A 129 -15.16 7.99 6.02
N ASP A 130 -15.99 8.39 6.97
CA ASP A 130 -17.23 9.15 6.71
C ASP A 130 -17.03 10.67 6.64
N ALA A 131 -15.79 11.16 6.75
CA ALA A 131 -15.53 12.59 6.70
C ALA A 131 -15.82 13.15 5.30
N PRO A 132 -16.74 14.13 5.15
CA PRO A 132 -17.17 14.61 3.83
C PRO A 132 -16.16 15.54 3.15
N PHE A 133 -15.25 16.16 3.91
CA PHE A 133 -14.25 17.09 3.41
C PHE A 133 -12.83 16.64 3.81
N VAL A 134 -11.84 17.08 3.03
CA VAL A 134 -10.42 16.83 3.31
C VAL A 134 -9.60 18.09 3.06
N GLN A 135 -8.65 18.35 3.95
CA GLN A 135 -7.64 19.39 3.80
C GLN A 135 -6.40 18.85 3.08
N TYR A 136 -5.68 19.72 2.36
CA TYR A 136 -4.50 19.33 1.59
C TYR A 136 -3.44 18.64 2.48
N GLU A 137 -3.13 19.17 3.65
CA GLU A 137 -2.12 18.60 4.56
C GLU A 137 -2.52 17.23 5.12
N GLN A 138 -3.82 17.00 5.31
CA GLN A 138 -4.33 15.70 5.75
C GLN A 138 -4.17 14.67 4.64
N LEU A 139 -4.56 15.04 3.42
CA LEU A 139 -4.42 14.20 2.24
C LEU A 139 -2.95 13.92 1.92
N LEU A 140 -2.08 14.94 1.93
CA LEU A 140 -0.65 14.84 1.69
C LEU A 140 0.04 13.88 2.66
N ARG A 141 -0.34 13.88 3.94
CA ARG A 141 0.22 12.95 4.93
C ARG A 141 -0.13 11.49 4.58
N ARG A 142 -1.39 11.21 4.24
CA ARG A 142 -1.82 9.86 3.82
C ARG A 142 -1.16 9.45 2.50
N TRP A 143 -1.08 10.39 1.55
CA TRP A 143 -0.44 10.23 0.25
C TRP A 143 1.03 9.82 0.37
N LYS A 144 1.79 10.53 1.20
CA LYS A 144 3.20 10.20 1.50
C LYS A 144 3.36 8.86 2.20
N GLY A 145 2.40 8.47 3.05
CA GLY A 145 2.36 7.16 3.70
C GLY A 145 2.17 6.00 2.71
N LEU A 146 1.55 6.26 1.55
CA LEU A 146 1.42 5.32 0.44
C LEU A 146 2.61 5.37 -0.53
N CYS A 147 3.61 6.23 -0.27
CA CYS A 147 4.78 6.41 -1.12
C CYS A 147 4.44 6.87 -2.54
N LEU A 148 3.37 7.66 -2.69
CA LEU A 148 2.93 8.22 -3.97
C LEU A 148 3.63 9.55 -4.27
N GLY A 149 3.82 9.86 -5.55
CA GLY A 149 4.40 11.11 -6.04
C GLY A 149 3.48 12.30 -5.76
N VAL A 150 4.02 13.39 -5.21
CA VAL A 150 3.23 14.55 -4.75
C VAL A 150 2.65 15.34 -5.92
N GLU A 151 3.28 15.26 -7.08
CA GLU A 151 2.93 15.91 -8.34
C GLU A 151 1.55 15.44 -8.84
N ALA A 152 1.24 14.15 -8.62
CA ALA A 152 -0.08 13.60 -8.91
C ALA A 152 -1.14 14.16 -7.94
N LEU A 153 -0.78 14.36 -6.66
CA LEU A 153 -1.66 15.01 -5.70
C LEU A 153 -1.89 16.49 -6.06
N ASP A 154 -0.85 17.22 -6.46
CA ASP A 154 -0.97 18.62 -6.88
C ASP A 154 -1.85 18.76 -8.11
N THR A 155 -1.74 17.82 -9.06
CA THR A 155 -2.63 17.75 -10.22
C THR A 155 -4.08 17.53 -9.80
N ILE A 156 -4.34 16.56 -8.91
CA ILE A 156 -5.70 16.30 -8.39
C ILE A 156 -6.24 17.50 -7.63
N TRP A 157 -5.44 18.12 -6.77
CA TRP A 157 -5.85 19.27 -5.97
C TRP A 157 -6.17 20.47 -6.87
N GLY A 158 -5.33 20.75 -7.86
CA GLY A 158 -5.54 21.82 -8.83
C GLY A 158 -6.77 21.63 -9.72
N LEU A 159 -7.25 20.40 -9.88
CA LEU A 159 -8.52 20.11 -10.58
C LEU A 159 -9.74 20.45 -9.73
N VAL A 160 -9.67 20.27 -8.40
CA VAL A 160 -10.87 20.31 -7.54
C VAL A 160 -10.97 21.54 -6.65
N ALA A 161 -9.84 22.18 -6.32
CA ALA A 161 -9.77 23.27 -5.38
C ALA A 161 -9.63 24.62 -6.11
N THR A 162 -10.31 25.64 -5.61
CA THR A 162 -10.02 27.04 -5.94
C THR A 162 -8.93 27.60 -5.01
N GLU A 163 -8.26 28.69 -5.39
CA GLU A 163 -7.20 29.31 -4.58
C GLU A 163 -7.62 29.69 -3.14
N GLU A 164 -8.92 29.89 -2.90
CA GLU A 164 -9.49 30.31 -1.61
C GLU A 164 -9.94 29.14 -0.72
N GLN A 165 -9.84 27.89 -1.18
CA GLN A 165 -10.36 26.71 -0.47
C GLN A 165 -9.27 25.98 0.31
N ASP A 166 -9.42 25.92 1.63
CA ASP A 166 -8.56 25.14 2.53
C ASP A 166 -8.98 23.66 2.64
N GLU A 167 -10.22 23.35 2.26
CA GLU A 167 -10.75 21.98 2.19
C GLU A 167 -11.68 21.80 1.00
N VAL A 168 -11.74 20.57 0.49
CA VAL A 168 -12.57 20.18 -0.65
C VAL A 168 -13.41 18.95 -0.32
N PRO A 169 -14.57 18.75 -0.99
CA PRO A 169 -15.34 17.52 -0.85
C PRO A 169 -14.50 16.29 -1.18
N TRP A 170 -14.50 15.29 -0.29
CA TRP A 170 -13.71 14.07 -0.47
C TRP A 170 -14.02 13.35 -1.78
N LEU A 171 -15.30 13.28 -2.15
CA LEU A 171 -15.71 12.58 -3.35
C LEU A 171 -15.20 13.27 -4.63
N HIS A 172 -14.94 14.58 -4.60
CA HIS A 172 -14.29 15.29 -5.72
C HIS A 172 -12.85 14.82 -5.91
N ILE A 173 -12.11 14.61 -4.81
CA ILE A 173 -10.76 14.00 -4.84
C ILE A 173 -10.82 12.59 -5.42
N VAL A 174 -11.82 11.78 -5.03
CA VAL A 174 -12.00 10.43 -5.60
C VAL A 174 -12.24 10.50 -7.10
N SER A 175 -13.15 11.33 -7.57
CA SER A 175 -13.44 11.46 -9.00
C SER A 175 -12.27 12.01 -9.82
N ALA A 176 -11.56 13.03 -9.32
CA ALA A 176 -10.39 13.59 -9.99
C ALA A 176 -9.22 12.59 -9.99
N GLY A 177 -9.00 11.88 -8.89
CA GLY A 177 -8.02 10.79 -8.81
C GLY A 177 -8.35 9.63 -9.74
N SER A 178 -9.62 9.25 -9.87
CA SER A 178 -10.07 8.28 -10.86
C SER A 178 -9.83 8.78 -12.28
N GLY A 179 -10.07 10.06 -12.55
CA GLY A 179 -9.82 10.70 -13.84
C GLY A 179 -8.35 10.71 -14.23
N LEU A 180 -7.45 10.94 -13.27
CA LEU A 180 -6.00 10.96 -13.48
C LEU A 180 -5.46 9.61 -13.98
N ILE A 181 -6.06 8.49 -13.54
CA ILE A 181 -5.55 7.14 -13.82
C ILE A 181 -6.40 6.36 -14.83
N SER A 182 -7.42 6.99 -15.42
CA SER A 182 -8.32 6.39 -16.40
C SER A 182 -8.02 6.87 -17.82
N GLN A 183 -8.39 6.07 -18.83
CA GLN A 183 -8.16 6.40 -20.24
C GLN A 183 -9.37 7.03 -20.94
N SER A 184 -10.50 7.15 -20.25
CA SER A 184 -11.71 7.82 -20.74
C SER A 184 -12.65 8.20 -19.59
N PRO A 185 -13.58 9.16 -19.77
CA PRO A 185 -14.58 9.49 -18.75
C PRO A 185 -15.46 8.30 -18.36
N LEU A 186 -15.72 7.38 -19.30
CA LEU A 186 -16.38 6.10 -19.02
C LEU A 186 -15.60 5.28 -17.98
N GLN A 187 -14.30 5.08 -18.20
CA GLN A 187 -13.46 4.34 -17.25
C GLN A 187 -13.37 5.06 -15.90
N THR A 188 -13.33 6.39 -15.90
CA THR A 188 -13.35 7.21 -14.68
C THR A 188 -14.59 6.93 -13.85
N MET A 189 -15.78 6.94 -14.46
CA MET A 189 -17.02 6.68 -13.72
C MET A 189 -17.15 5.22 -13.27
N VAL A 190 -16.63 4.26 -14.05
CA VAL A 190 -16.52 2.86 -13.60
C VAL A 190 -15.63 2.77 -12.36
N LEU A 191 -14.46 3.40 -12.39
CA LEU A 191 -13.52 3.39 -11.28
C LEU A 191 -14.05 4.12 -10.04
N VAL A 192 -14.84 5.18 -10.22
CA VAL A 192 -15.57 5.86 -9.13
C VAL A 192 -16.54 4.88 -8.46
N CYS A 193 -17.38 4.19 -9.23
CA CYS A 193 -18.30 3.18 -8.70
C CYS A 193 -17.56 2.07 -7.95
N GLU A 194 -16.47 1.56 -8.55
CA GLU A 194 -15.63 0.57 -7.91
C GLU A 194 -15.06 1.10 -6.60
N THR A 195 -14.48 2.30 -6.58
CA THR A 195 -13.86 2.87 -5.39
C THR A 195 -14.86 3.08 -4.25
N LEU A 196 -16.06 3.57 -4.55
CA LEU A 196 -17.07 3.93 -3.55
C LEU A 196 -17.96 2.77 -3.10
N THR A 197 -17.99 1.66 -3.84
CA THR A 197 -18.86 0.55 -3.49
C THR A 197 -18.41 -0.13 -2.20
N THR A 198 -19.37 -0.50 -1.36
CA THR A 198 -19.14 -1.34 -0.19
C THR A 198 -19.23 -2.83 -0.53
N GLU A 199 -19.57 -3.18 -1.77
CA GLU A 199 -19.62 -4.56 -2.21
C GLU A 199 -18.20 -5.15 -2.29
N PRO A 200 -18.08 -6.48 -2.11
CA PRO A 200 -16.81 -7.17 -2.35
C PRO A 200 -16.28 -6.91 -3.76
N GLU A 201 -14.96 -6.88 -3.90
CA GLU A 201 -14.32 -6.68 -5.20
C GLU A 201 -14.73 -7.79 -6.20
N GLY A 202 -15.06 -7.39 -7.44
CA GLY A 202 -15.59 -8.30 -8.45
C GLY A 202 -17.12 -8.49 -8.41
N ALA A 203 -17.80 -7.89 -7.43
CA ALA A 203 -19.25 -7.74 -7.45
C ALA A 203 -19.71 -6.70 -8.49
N SER A 204 -20.94 -6.19 -8.36
CA SER A 204 -21.51 -5.28 -9.33
C SER A 204 -20.98 -3.85 -9.20
N ALA A 205 -20.27 -3.53 -8.10
CA ALA A 205 -19.81 -2.18 -7.77
C ALA A 205 -20.98 -1.18 -7.76
N CYS A 206 -22.07 -1.59 -7.11
CA CYS A 206 -23.29 -0.83 -6.99
C CYS A 206 -23.07 0.44 -6.16
N VAL A 207 -23.59 1.58 -6.64
CA VAL A 207 -23.61 2.86 -5.94
C VAL A 207 -24.98 3.54 -6.07
N PRO A 208 -25.43 4.33 -5.07
CA PRO A 208 -26.67 5.09 -5.17
C PRO A 208 -26.63 6.11 -6.30
N MET A 209 -27.72 6.27 -7.05
CA MET A 209 -27.82 7.28 -8.11
C MET A 209 -27.63 8.70 -7.55
N THR A 210 -28.07 8.93 -6.31
CA THR A 210 -27.88 10.19 -5.58
C THR A 210 -26.41 10.53 -5.31
N THR A 211 -25.53 9.52 -5.31
CA THR A 211 -24.08 9.70 -5.19
C THR A 211 -23.42 9.77 -6.58
N PHE A 212 -23.86 8.94 -7.51
CA PHE A 212 -23.29 8.87 -8.86
C PHE A 212 -23.49 10.18 -9.64
N GLU A 213 -24.71 10.71 -9.66
CA GLU A 213 -25.08 11.87 -10.45
C GLU A 213 -24.22 13.12 -10.15
N PRO A 214 -24.06 13.59 -8.90
CA PRO A 214 -23.24 14.76 -8.61
C PRO A 214 -21.77 14.53 -8.99
N LEU A 215 -21.27 13.29 -8.90
CA LEU A 215 -19.90 12.96 -9.29
C LEU A 215 -19.71 12.95 -10.80
N TYR A 216 -20.66 12.41 -11.55
CA TYR A 216 -20.63 12.48 -13.00
C TYR A 216 -20.65 13.92 -13.50
N LEU A 217 -21.54 14.76 -12.92
CA LEU A 217 -21.59 16.18 -13.23
C LEU A 217 -20.29 16.89 -12.85
N HIS A 218 -19.69 16.55 -11.70
CA HIS A 218 -18.41 17.13 -11.31
C HIS A 218 -17.30 16.77 -12.31
N VAL A 219 -17.14 15.49 -12.68
CA VAL A 219 -16.16 15.06 -13.69
C VAL A 219 -16.39 15.78 -15.03
N SER A 220 -17.64 15.99 -15.41
CA SER A 220 -18.01 16.70 -16.64
C SER A 220 -17.63 18.18 -16.67
N GLN A 221 -17.28 18.77 -15.53
CA GLN A 221 -16.91 20.18 -15.40
C GLN A 221 -15.42 20.41 -15.08
N LEU A 222 -14.63 19.35 -14.85
CA LEU A 222 -13.21 19.47 -14.46
C LEU A 222 -12.28 20.06 -15.56
N ASP A 223 -12.76 20.17 -16.80
CA ASP A 223 -12.08 20.73 -17.99
C ASP A 223 -10.57 20.48 -18.06
N HIS A 224 -10.15 19.26 -18.39
CA HIS A 224 -8.74 18.94 -18.55
C HIS A 224 -8.51 18.07 -19.79
N PRO A 225 -8.52 18.65 -21.01
CA PRO A 225 -8.39 17.89 -22.26
C PRO A 225 -7.06 17.13 -22.39
N GLY A 226 -6.02 17.51 -21.63
CA GLY A 226 -4.76 16.76 -21.56
C GLY A 226 -4.82 15.48 -20.71
N LEU A 227 -5.91 15.23 -19.99
CA LEU A 227 -6.14 14.02 -19.19
C LEU A 227 -7.29 13.22 -19.82
N PRO A 228 -7.01 12.08 -20.47
CA PRO A 228 -8.03 11.29 -21.16
C PRO A 228 -9.20 10.86 -20.28
N GLY A 229 -8.95 10.54 -19.00
CA GLY A 229 -10.00 10.18 -18.04
C GLY A 229 -10.92 11.34 -17.63
N VAL A 230 -10.55 12.59 -17.90
CA VAL A 230 -11.35 13.77 -17.58
C VAL A 230 -11.99 14.36 -18.84
N GLY A 231 -11.16 14.60 -19.86
CA GLY A 231 -11.59 15.23 -21.11
C GLY A 231 -11.89 16.73 -20.97
N PRO A 232 -12.40 17.37 -22.04
CA PRO A 232 -12.87 18.76 -21.99
C PRO A 232 -14.14 18.86 -21.15
N ALA A 233 -14.44 20.05 -20.61
CA ALA A 233 -15.73 20.30 -19.99
C ALA A 233 -16.87 20.18 -21.00
N VAL A 234 -17.98 19.61 -20.57
CA VAL A 234 -19.18 19.41 -21.38
C VAL A 234 -20.43 19.96 -20.73
N GLY A 235 -21.37 20.39 -21.57
CA GLY A 235 -22.64 20.97 -21.15
C GLY A 235 -23.71 19.94 -20.79
N ILE A 236 -24.88 20.47 -20.44
CA ILE A 236 -26.07 19.69 -20.11
C ILE A 236 -26.66 18.94 -21.30
N ASP A 237 -26.40 19.42 -22.52
CA ASP A 237 -26.77 18.78 -23.77
C ASP A 237 -26.08 17.41 -23.95
N VAL A 238 -24.87 17.28 -23.41
CA VAL A 238 -24.09 16.02 -23.43
C VAL A 238 -24.42 15.15 -22.22
N THR A 239 -24.49 15.73 -21.03
CA THR A 239 -24.68 14.98 -19.78
C THR A 239 -26.14 14.58 -19.50
N GLY A 240 -27.10 15.39 -19.96
CA GLY A 240 -28.53 15.23 -19.70
C GLY A 240 -29.11 13.90 -20.18
N PRO A 241 -28.89 13.49 -21.45
CA PRO A 241 -29.41 12.22 -21.95
C PRO A 241 -28.92 11.00 -21.17
N LEU A 242 -27.65 10.98 -20.76
CA LEU A 242 -27.09 9.90 -19.95
C LEU A 242 -27.76 9.87 -18.58
N LEU A 243 -27.88 11.02 -17.91
CA LEU A 243 -28.48 11.09 -16.58
C LEU A 243 -29.97 10.72 -16.60
N GLU A 244 -30.73 11.15 -17.61
CA GLU A 244 -32.12 10.75 -17.78
C GLU A 244 -32.25 9.23 -17.93
N HIS A 245 -31.42 8.61 -18.78
CA HIS A 245 -31.38 7.17 -18.94
C HIS A 245 -31.03 6.45 -17.63
N LEU A 246 -29.95 6.88 -16.96
CA LEU A 246 -29.49 6.25 -15.72
C LEU A 246 -30.47 6.42 -14.56
N ARG A 247 -31.19 7.54 -14.47
CA ARG A 247 -32.25 7.72 -13.46
C ARG A 247 -33.41 6.74 -13.68
N ALA A 248 -33.81 6.51 -14.94
CA ALA A 248 -34.84 5.53 -15.27
C ALA A 248 -34.40 4.10 -14.90
N VAL A 249 -33.17 3.74 -15.27
CA VAL A 249 -32.56 2.45 -14.91
C VAL A 249 -32.46 2.29 -13.39
N ALA A 250 -32.03 3.34 -12.68
CA ALA A 250 -31.91 3.32 -11.23
C ALA A 250 -33.27 3.15 -10.55
N ALA A 251 -34.34 3.76 -11.08
CA ALA A 251 -35.70 3.60 -10.54
C ALA A 251 -36.15 2.12 -10.57
N GLU A 252 -35.75 1.37 -11.60
CA GLU A 252 -36.00 -0.07 -11.70
C GLU A 252 -35.05 -0.91 -10.82
N GLN A 253 -33.89 -0.36 -10.46
CA GLN A 253 -32.81 -1.01 -9.69
C GLN A 253 -32.74 -0.52 -8.24
N GLY A 254 -33.88 -0.09 -7.67
CA GLY A 254 -33.97 0.32 -6.27
C GLY A 254 -33.19 1.58 -5.91
N GLY A 255 -33.00 2.48 -6.86
CA GLY A 255 -32.28 3.75 -6.72
C GLY A 255 -30.78 3.68 -6.99
N ASN A 256 -30.27 2.56 -7.50
CA ASN A 256 -28.84 2.34 -7.68
C ASN A 256 -28.39 2.24 -9.15
N VAL A 257 -27.11 2.47 -9.37
CA VAL A 257 -26.42 2.28 -10.65
C VAL A 257 -25.15 1.45 -10.46
N THR A 258 -24.71 0.82 -11.53
CA THR A 258 -23.55 -0.07 -11.62
C THR A 258 -22.75 0.24 -12.89
N PRO A 259 -21.44 -0.06 -12.94
CA PRO A 259 -20.64 -0.03 -14.16
C PRO A 259 -21.27 -0.71 -15.38
N ARG A 260 -22.06 -1.78 -15.16
CA ARG A 260 -22.74 -2.48 -16.27
C ARG A 260 -23.80 -1.63 -16.96
N ASN A 261 -24.44 -0.70 -16.25
CA ASN A 261 -25.40 0.22 -16.86
C ASN A 261 -24.69 1.14 -17.87
N LEU A 262 -23.48 1.61 -17.54
CA LEU A 262 -22.67 2.47 -18.41
C LEU A 262 -22.15 1.75 -19.66
N ALA A 263 -21.94 0.43 -19.58
CA ALA A 263 -21.51 -0.41 -20.69
C ALA A 263 -22.67 -0.96 -21.54
N HIS A 264 -23.92 -0.67 -21.16
CA HIS A 264 -25.09 -1.20 -21.86
C HIS A 264 -25.24 -0.57 -23.25
N PHE A 265 -25.63 -1.35 -24.26
CA PHE A 265 -25.67 -0.90 -25.66
C PHE A 265 -26.68 0.24 -25.93
N ASN A 266 -27.74 0.34 -25.12
CA ASN A 266 -28.71 1.44 -25.16
C ASN A 266 -28.31 2.64 -24.28
N CYS A 267 -27.23 2.53 -23.50
CA CYS A 267 -26.77 3.64 -22.68
C CYS A 267 -26.19 4.72 -23.59
N PRO A 268 -26.61 5.99 -23.46
CA PRO A 268 -25.91 7.10 -24.09
C PRO A 268 -24.42 7.05 -23.75
N LYS A 269 -23.56 7.35 -24.71
CA LYS A 269 -22.11 7.34 -24.47
C LYS A 269 -21.72 8.54 -23.62
N LEU A 270 -20.71 8.34 -22.77
CA LEU A 270 -19.95 9.46 -22.23
C LEU A 270 -19.14 10.11 -23.37
N TYR A 271 -18.78 11.37 -23.16
CA TYR A 271 -18.07 12.21 -24.12
C TYR A 271 -16.60 11.83 -24.27
#